data_AF-A0A356KMC3-F1
#
_entry.id   AF-A0A356KMC3-F1
#
_cell.length_a   1.000
_cell.length_b   1.000
_cell.length_c   1.000
_cell.angle_alpha   90.00
_cell.angle_beta   90.00
_cell.angle_gamma   90.00
#
_symmetry.space_group_name_H-M   'P 1'
#
loop_
_entity.id
_entity.type
_entity.pdbx_description
1 polymer ?
#
loop_
_entity_poly.entity_id
_entity_poly.type
_entity_poly.pdbx_seq_one_letter_code
_entity_poly.pdbx_strand_id
1 'polypeptide(L)'
;MRRTGPEPGARTQLERCPPHPAARAREVLDYLLEVGEAVQLDDVVVQRSCYEESVARVRAALAAGPASLGALRDALRANRRFAVALLEHLDREGVTRREGGVRLLAEP
;
A
#
# COMPACT_ATOMS: atom_id res chain seq x y z
N MET A 1 -18.13 -32.19 -6.95
CA MET A 1 -18.08 -31.11 -7.96
C MET A 1 -17.84 -29.79 -7.24
N ARG A 2 -16.60 -29.26 -7.23
CA ARG A 2 -16.27 -27.96 -6.62
C ARG A 2 -16.03 -26.97 -7.76
N ARG A 3 -16.92 -25.98 -7.91
CA ARG A 3 -16.62 -24.77 -8.67
C ARG A 3 -16.21 -23.72 -7.65
N THR A 4 -14.91 -23.58 -7.46
CA THR A 4 -14.28 -22.45 -6.77
C THR A 4 -14.65 -21.18 -7.52
N GLY A 5 -15.40 -20.30 -6.88
CA GLY A 5 -15.58 -18.93 -7.36
C GLY A 5 -14.24 -18.17 -7.29
N PRO A 6 -14.05 -17.13 -8.12
CA PRO A 6 -12.83 -16.33 -8.06
C PRO A 6 -12.81 -15.52 -6.76
N GLU A 7 -11.74 -15.68 -5.98
CA GLU A 7 -11.38 -14.82 -4.85
C GLU A 7 -11.22 -13.36 -5.34
N PRO A 8 -12.05 -12.40 -4.88
CA PRO A 8 -11.89 -11.02 -5.30
C PRO A 8 -10.73 -10.38 -4.54
N GLY A 9 -9.57 -10.33 -5.21
CA GLY A 9 -8.39 -9.64 -4.71
C GLY A 9 -8.64 -8.15 -4.52
N ALA A 10 -8.72 -7.72 -3.26
CA ALA A 10 -8.28 -6.42 -2.74
C ALA A 10 -8.75 -5.11 -3.42
N ARG A 11 -9.72 -5.13 -4.35
CA ARG A 11 -10.39 -3.93 -4.90
C ARG A 11 -11.83 -3.76 -4.40
N THR A 12 -12.33 -4.70 -3.59
CA THR A 12 -13.77 -4.85 -3.30
C THR A 12 -14.15 -4.54 -1.85
N GLN A 13 -13.49 -3.60 -1.17
CA GLN A 13 -13.96 -3.10 0.13
C GLN A 13 -14.27 -1.60 0.11
N LEU A 14 -15.02 -1.20 -0.92
CA LEU A 14 -15.82 0.04 -0.96
C LEU A 14 -17.33 -0.30 -1.07
N GLU A 15 -17.75 -1.48 -0.62
CA GLU A 15 -19.12 -2.02 -0.77
C GLU A 15 -20.17 -1.42 0.19
N ARG A 16 -19.92 -0.24 0.77
CA ARG A 16 -20.94 0.48 1.56
C ARG A 16 -21.22 1.90 1.05
N CYS A 17 -21.00 2.13 -0.23
CA CYS A 17 -21.46 3.34 -0.92
C CYS A 17 -22.59 2.97 -1.88
N PRO A 18 -23.72 3.70 -1.93
CA PRO A 18 -24.69 3.53 -3.01
C PRO A 18 -23.97 3.68 -4.36
N PRO A 19 -24.43 3.01 -5.44
CA PRO A 19 -23.77 3.09 -6.74
C PRO A 19 -23.78 4.54 -7.23
N HIS A 20 -22.66 5.23 -7.03
CA HIS A 20 -22.44 6.57 -7.51
C HIS A 20 -21.91 6.47 -8.94
N PRO A 21 -22.32 7.36 -9.87
CA PRO A 21 -21.76 7.36 -11.21
C PRO A 21 -20.22 7.41 -11.15
N ALA A 22 -19.54 6.59 -11.95
CA ALA A 22 -18.08 6.45 -11.89
C ALA A 22 -17.33 7.79 -12.00
N ALA A 23 -17.89 8.78 -12.70
CA ALA A 23 -17.38 10.15 -12.78
C ALA A 23 -17.33 10.83 -11.40
N ARG A 24 -18.41 10.78 -10.63
CA ARG A 24 -18.44 11.41 -9.30
C ARG A 24 -17.56 10.67 -8.28
N ALA A 25 -17.39 9.35 -8.40
CA ALA A 25 -16.46 8.62 -7.55
C ALA A 25 -15.01 9.05 -7.79
N ARG A 26 -14.66 9.35 -9.04
CA ARG A 26 -13.36 9.89 -9.43
C ARG A 26 -13.15 11.30 -8.88
N GLU A 27 -14.13 12.20 -9.07
CA GLU A 27 -14.07 13.57 -8.53
C GLU A 27 -13.83 13.59 -7.01
N VAL A 28 -14.51 12.72 -6.26
CA VAL A 28 -14.29 12.59 -4.81
C VAL A 28 -12.89 12.09 -4.50
N LEU A 29 -12.39 11.09 -5.24
CA LEU A 29 -11.04 10.56 -5.04
C LEU A 29 -9.97 11.61 -5.35
N ASP A 30 -10.11 12.33 -6.45
CA ASP A 30 -9.20 13.40 -6.87
C ASP A 30 -9.16 14.50 -5.81
N TYR A 31 -10.32 14.90 -5.29
CA TYR A 31 -10.41 15.84 -4.16
C TYR A 31 -9.70 15.32 -2.91
N LEU A 32 -9.90 14.04 -2.54
CA LEU A 32 -9.23 13.45 -1.37
C LEU A 32 -7.71 13.38 -1.53
N LEU A 33 -7.21 13.16 -2.75
CA LEU A 33 -5.78 13.23 -3.06
C LEU A 33 -5.27 14.68 -2.97
N GLU A 34 -6.03 15.65 -3.47
CA GLU A 34 -5.68 17.08 -3.45
C GLU A 34 -5.59 17.63 -2.02
N VAL A 35 -6.57 17.35 -1.17
CA VAL A 35 -6.55 17.76 0.24
C VAL A 35 -5.63 16.89 1.10
N GLY A 36 -5.03 15.85 0.50
CA GLY A 36 -4.06 14.98 1.11
C GLY A 36 -4.64 13.87 2.00
N GLU A 37 -5.94 13.72 2.17
CA GLU A 37 -6.54 12.64 2.97
C GLU A 37 -6.32 11.23 2.38
N ALA A 38 -5.96 11.17 1.09
CA ALA A 38 -5.52 9.96 0.42
C ALA A 38 -4.10 10.13 -0.14
N VAL A 39 -3.41 9.00 -0.29
CA VAL A 39 -2.09 8.90 -0.92
C VAL A 39 -2.19 7.92 -2.08
N GLN A 40 -1.83 8.39 -3.27
CA GLN A 40 -1.68 7.57 -4.46
C GLN A 40 -0.31 6.90 -4.42
N LEU A 41 -0.30 5.58 -4.25
CA LEU A 41 0.85 4.73 -4.58
C LEU A 41 0.78 4.38 -6.08
N ASP A 42 1.56 3.42 -6.60
CA ASP A 42 1.50 3.08 -8.03
C ASP A 42 0.08 2.73 -8.52
N ASP A 43 -0.40 1.53 -8.24
CA ASP A 43 -1.70 1.06 -8.72
C ASP A 43 -2.76 0.99 -7.60
N VAL A 44 -2.47 1.60 -6.45
CA VAL A 44 -3.30 1.56 -5.24
C VAL A 44 -3.39 2.96 -4.63
N VAL A 45 -4.59 3.36 -4.25
CA VAL A 45 -4.83 4.53 -3.39
C VAL A 45 -5.16 4.06 -1.99
N VAL A 46 -4.55 4.70 -0.99
CA VAL A 46 -4.82 4.42 0.43
C VAL A 46 -5.11 5.71 1.19
N GLN A 47 -5.76 5.59 2.34
CA GLN A 47 -5.90 6.72 3.26
C GLN A 47 -4.53 7.14 3.79
N ARG A 48 -4.34 8.44 4.03
CA ARG A 48 -3.10 9.00 4.59
C ARG A 48 -2.70 8.32 5.89
N SER A 49 -3.62 8.15 6.83
CA SER A 49 -3.35 7.51 8.13
C SER A 49 -2.81 6.08 7.98
N CYS A 50 -3.37 5.30 7.06
CA CYS A 50 -2.92 3.94 6.75
C CYS A 50 -1.52 3.95 6.12
N TYR A 51 -1.24 4.89 5.22
CA TYR A 51 0.08 5.10 4.66
C TYR A 51 1.11 5.40 5.75
N GLU A 52 0.86 6.39 6.60
CA GLU A 52 1.78 6.81 7.67
C GLU A 52 2.06 5.67 8.67
N GLU A 53 1.02 4.96 9.10
CA GLU A 53 1.17 3.80 9.97
C GLU A 53 1.98 2.68 9.30
N SER A 54 1.76 2.44 8.01
CA SER A 54 2.50 1.42 7.25
C SER A 54 3.97 1.80 7.09
N VAL A 55 4.26 3.08 6.81
CA VAL A 55 5.64 3.60 6.77
C VAL A 55 6.33 3.41 8.11
N ALA A 56 5.67 3.75 9.22
CA ALA A 56 6.22 3.55 10.55
C ALA A 56 6.56 2.08 10.84
N ARG A 57 5.68 1.14 10.43
CA ARG A 57 5.94 -0.30 10.55
C ARG A 57 7.14 -0.76 9.71
N VAL A 58 7.26 -0.29 8.47
CA VAL A 58 8.41 -0.61 7.60
C VAL A 58 9.71 -0.11 8.22
N ARG A 59 9.72 1.14 8.71
CA ARG A 59 10.88 1.72 9.40
C ARG A 59 11.27 0.91 10.63
N ALA A 60 10.30 0.57 11.48
CA ALA A 60 10.55 -0.23 12.66
C ALA A 60 11.11 -1.61 12.32
N ALA A 61 10.60 -2.26 11.27
CA ALA A 61 11.11 -3.55 10.81
C ALA A 61 12.54 -3.44 10.26
N LEU A 62 12.86 -2.38 9.51
CA LEU A 62 14.17 -2.17 8.91
C LEU A 62 15.21 -1.61 9.89
N ALA A 63 14.79 -1.00 11.00
CA ALA A 63 15.68 -0.57 12.08
C ALA A 63 16.41 -1.75 12.73
N ALA A 64 15.83 -2.96 12.70
CA ALA A 64 16.48 -4.18 13.17
C ALA A 64 17.47 -4.79 12.14
N GLY A 65 17.49 -4.27 10.91
CA GLY A 65 18.36 -4.74 9.83
C GLY A 65 17.61 -4.98 8.51
N PRO A 66 18.32 -5.44 7.46
CA PRO A 66 17.73 -5.66 6.15
C PRO A 66 16.62 -6.73 6.18
N ALA A 67 15.52 -6.48 5.48
CA ALA A 67 14.37 -7.39 5.45
C ALA A 67 13.92 -7.72 4.02
N SER A 68 13.46 -8.95 3.82
CA SER A 68 12.87 -9.37 2.53
C SER A 68 11.47 -8.80 2.36
N LEU A 69 10.98 -8.79 1.11
CA LEU A 69 9.58 -8.45 0.81
C LEU A 69 8.59 -9.27 1.65
N GLY A 70 8.86 -10.57 1.86
CA GLY A 70 8.00 -11.44 2.65
C GLY A 70 7.91 -11.00 4.10
N ALA A 71 9.06 -10.72 4.74
CA ALA A 71 9.11 -10.26 6.11
C ALA A 71 8.42 -8.90 6.30
N LEU A 72 8.64 -7.96 5.38
CA LEU A 72 8.00 -6.63 5.42
C LEU A 72 6.48 -6.73 5.21
N ARG A 73 6.02 -7.58 4.28
CA ARG A 73 4.59 -7.86 4.10
C ARG A 73 3.97 -8.39 5.39
N ASP A 74 4.62 -9.33 6.05
CA ASP A 74 4.12 -9.95 7.27
C ASP A 74 4.06 -8.95 8.43
N ALA A 75 5.07 -8.08 8.55
CA ALA A 75 5.09 -6.97 9.51
C ALA A 75 3.96 -5.95 9.25
N LEU A 76 3.68 -5.67 7.98
CA LEU A 76 2.57 -4.81 7.57
C LEU A 76 1.19 -5.45 7.75
N ARG A 77 1.11 -6.77 7.94
CA ARG A 77 -0.13 -7.56 7.91
C ARG A 77 -1.01 -7.27 6.69
N ALA A 78 -0.36 -7.03 5.56
CA ALA A 78 -1.04 -6.62 4.33
C ALA A 78 -0.96 -7.68 3.25
N ASN A 79 -1.82 -7.55 2.24
CA ASN A 79 -1.71 -8.37 1.05
C ASN A 79 -0.46 -8.00 0.24
N ARG A 80 -0.03 -8.91 -0.65
CA ARG A 80 1.18 -8.73 -1.45
C ARG A 80 1.10 -7.51 -2.38
N ARG A 81 -0.07 -7.22 -2.94
CA ARG A 81 -0.25 -6.10 -3.88
C ARG A 81 0.02 -4.76 -3.20
N PHE A 82 -0.56 -4.53 -2.03
CA PHE A 82 -0.30 -3.34 -1.24
C PHE A 82 1.16 -3.28 -0.76
N ALA A 83 1.70 -4.38 -0.23
CA ALA A 83 3.08 -4.40 0.26
C ALA A 83 4.09 -4.09 -0.84
N VAL A 84 3.90 -4.61 -2.06
CA VAL A 84 4.76 -4.29 -3.21
C VAL A 84 4.63 -2.80 -3.58
N ALA A 85 3.41 -2.30 -3.77
CA ALA A 85 3.19 -0.90 -4.18
C ALA A 85 3.74 0.09 -3.16
N LEU A 86 3.56 -0.17 -1.87
CA LEU A 86 4.13 0.67 -0.81
C LEU A 86 5.65 0.64 -0.84
N LEU A 87 6.27 -0.54 -0.89
CA LEU A 87 7.73 -0.64 -0.83
C LEU A 87 8.41 -0.06 -2.08
N GLU A 88 7.81 -0.21 -3.26
CA GLU A 88 8.30 0.45 -4.49
C GLU A 88 8.14 1.97 -4.43
N HIS A 89 7.06 2.46 -3.83
CA HIS A 89 6.90 3.87 -3.53
C HIS A 89 7.98 4.37 -2.56
N LEU A 90 8.25 3.66 -1.47
CA LEU A 90 9.31 4.03 -0.51
C LEU A 90 10.73 3.94 -1.10
N ASP A 91 10.95 3.02 -2.04
CA ASP A 91 12.21 2.95 -2.77
C ASP A 91 12.41 4.21 -3.67
N ARG A 92 11.32 4.73 -4.27
CA ARG A 92 11.37 5.97 -5.08
C ARG A 92 11.52 7.23 -4.24
N GLU A 93 10.85 7.29 -3.10
CA GLU A 93 10.96 8.40 -2.14
C GLU A 93 12.32 8.41 -1.41
N GLY A 94 13.15 7.38 -1.59
CA GLY A 94 14.46 7.27 -0.95
C GLY A 94 14.40 6.86 0.52
N VAL A 95 13.24 6.43 1.01
CA VAL A 95 13.06 5.93 2.39
C VAL A 95 13.71 4.55 2.54
N THR A 96 13.57 3.69 1.53
CA THR A 96 14.18 2.36 1.49
C THR A 96 15.06 2.19 0.27
N ARG A 97 15.99 1.23 0.33
CA ARG A 97 16.80 0.82 -0.84
C ARG A 97 16.79 -0.69 -0.95
N ARG A 98 16.58 -1.18 -2.17
CA ARG A 98 16.62 -2.60 -2.47
C ARG A 98 18.04 -3.04 -2.84
N GLU A 99 18.59 -4.02 -2.11
CA GLU A 99 19.90 -4.62 -2.38
C GLU A 99 19.79 -6.15 -2.24
N GLY A 100 20.26 -6.90 -3.23
CA GLY A 100 20.38 -8.37 -3.11
C GLY A 100 19.09 -9.15 -2.77
N GLY A 101 17.90 -8.58 -2.99
CA GLY A 101 16.62 -9.21 -2.67
C GLY A 101 16.04 -8.83 -1.30
N VAL A 102 16.78 -8.06 -0.50
CA VAL A 102 16.30 -7.43 0.72
C VAL A 102 16.16 -5.91 0.51
N ARG A 103 15.55 -5.24 1.49
CA ARG A 103 15.54 -3.79 1.59
C ARG A 103 16.26 -3.36 2.85
N LEU A 104 16.92 -2.22 2.76
CA LEU A 104 17.52 -1.49 3.87
C LEU A 104 16.82 -0.15 4.03
N LEU A 105 16.92 0.44 5.22
CA LEU A 105 16.56 1.83 5.43
C LEU A 105 17.62 2.70 4.74
N ALA A 106 17.19 3.65 3.91
CA ALA A 106 18.09 4.42 3.02
C ALA A 106 18.27 5.88 3.43
N GLU A 107 17.45 6.38 4.34
CA GLU A 107 17.64 7.71 4.93
C GLU A 107 19.00 7.81 5.63
N PRO A 108 19.62 9.02 5.66
CA PRO A 108 20.82 9.27 6.44
C PRO A 108 20.61 9.13 7.95
#